data_AF-A0A4Q5P340-F1
#
_entry.id   AF-A0A4Q5P340-F1
#
_cell.length_a   1.000
_cell.length_b   1.000
_cell.length_c   1.000
_cell.angle_alpha   90.00
_cell.angle_beta   90.00
_cell.angle_gamma   90.00
#
_symmetry.space_group_name_H-M   'P 1'
#
loop_
_entity.id
_entity.type
_entity.pdbx_description
1 polymer ?
#
loop_
_entity_poly.entity_id
_entity_poly.type
_entity_poly.pdbx_seq_one_letter_code
_entity_poly.pdbx_strand_id
1 'polypeptide(L)'
;MRALSFCLVGLAATASFATIDLAAAQTKAAPKGQPAGPEIRYFSSIDGLMDGNADVILKETRQGKTVTAATLDVCYPAEKGGDRKDRFVATLTVNGPTLSGATQTQIDKLPVTVKLNRKPTGDTFEFKGQVTVGQTATSLTSADNADQSEQEYLESHATDDSIAAAPKDFTEVSPESIAVRIKLEAALDFVRSLRGQNVEVSLSSLSVTCEALRAGEQVINLAVDPERAADFVAKTKSYPGVTTVGWTVGAIDMERTVRMDAAPWKSGDKIDRNKIATTLAGVLAKAMAATSSGTSWDDETGKLKLTFKRPSRVMPALDLTENVEISAVVSPDKPGATDKIILWVSTPAVTTTDESTGSKLALADTPAADEEGDPRDDSGAVAAVATEFKAQRWDADKAIWK
;
A
#
# COMPACT_ATOMS: atom_id res chain seq x y z
N MET A 1 28.82 -4.41 76.38
CA MET A 1 29.97 -4.86 77.20
C MET A 1 31.16 -5.09 76.28
N ARG A 2 32.32 -4.51 76.63
CA ARG A 2 33.70 -4.76 76.12
C ARG A 2 33.93 -4.54 74.61
N ALA A 3 34.61 -3.50 74.13
CA ALA A 3 35.99 -3.03 74.39
C ALA A 3 37.08 -4.05 74.02
N LEU A 4 37.82 -3.80 72.92
CA LEU A 4 39.27 -3.52 72.86
C LEU A 4 39.71 -3.48 71.35
N SER A 5 40.31 -2.42 70.77
CA SER A 5 41.64 -1.80 71.04
C SER A 5 42.79 -2.75 70.63
N PHE A 6 43.81 -2.51 69.78
CA PHE A 6 44.49 -1.40 69.06
C PHE A 6 45.22 -2.10 67.85
N CYS A 7 45.65 -1.48 66.74
CA CYS A 7 46.80 -0.56 66.67
C CYS A 7 46.99 0.00 65.24
N LEU A 8 47.58 1.20 65.20
CA LEU A 8 47.82 2.12 64.08
C LEU A 8 49.11 1.86 63.27
N VAL A 9 49.24 2.68 62.20
CA VAL A 9 50.40 3.09 61.37
C VAL A 9 50.39 2.42 59.98
N GLY A 10 50.28 3.08 58.83
CA GLY A 10 50.27 4.50 58.44
C GLY A 10 51.16 4.70 57.20
N LEU A 11 50.60 5.16 56.06
CA LEU A 11 51.13 6.19 55.13
C LEU A 11 50.46 6.13 53.73
N ALA A 12 50.00 7.30 53.26
CA ALA A 12 50.11 7.91 51.92
C ALA A 12 49.88 7.03 50.65
N ALA A 13 49.19 7.44 49.58
CA ALA A 13 48.62 8.71 49.13
C ALA A 13 47.73 8.45 47.89
N THR A 14 47.08 9.52 47.43
CA THR A 14 46.43 9.77 46.12
C THR A 14 45.02 9.19 45.92
N ALA A 15 44.06 10.09 46.18
CA ALA A 15 42.70 10.02 45.70
C ALA A 15 42.67 10.29 44.19
N SER A 16 41.94 9.45 43.45
CA SER A 16 41.43 9.76 42.12
C SER A 16 39.92 9.57 42.17
N PHE A 17 39.20 10.66 42.41
CA PHE A 17 37.77 10.75 42.13
C PHE A 17 37.59 10.75 40.62
N ALA A 18 36.83 9.79 40.09
CA ALA A 18 36.40 9.77 38.71
C ALA A 18 35.41 10.92 38.50
N THR A 19 35.88 12.03 37.93
CA THR A 19 35.03 13.04 37.32
C THR A 19 34.65 12.58 35.92
N ILE A 20 33.35 12.58 35.66
CA ILE A 20 32.74 12.37 34.34
C ILE A 20 33.19 13.53 33.46
N ASP A 21 34.15 13.30 32.56
CA ASP A 21 34.45 14.22 31.47
C ASP A 21 33.52 13.91 30.30
N LEU A 22 32.72 14.92 29.94
CA LEU A 22 32.07 14.99 28.64
C LEU A 22 33.16 14.95 27.57
N ALA A 23 33.32 13.80 26.92
CA ALA A 23 34.10 13.71 25.70
C ALA A 23 33.32 14.42 24.58
N ALA A 24 33.58 15.73 24.43
CA ALA A 24 33.42 16.41 23.17
C ALA A 24 34.28 15.66 22.14
N ALA A 25 33.63 14.96 21.21
CA ALA A 25 34.29 14.37 20.06
C ALA A 25 34.94 15.51 19.26
N GLN A 26 36.23 15.72 19.48
CA GLN A 26 37.07 16.51 18.58
C GLN A 26 37.04 15.80 17.23
N THR A 27 36.25 16.33 16.30
CA THR A 27 36.41 16.11 14.87
C THR A 27 37.82 16.53 14.50
N LYS A 28 38.74 15.57 14.58
CA LYS A 28 40.07 15.68 14.01
C LYS A 28 39.85 15.92 12.52
N ALA A 29 40.14 17.15 12.07
CA ALA A 29 40.06 17.51 10.66
C ALA A 29 40.81 16.44 9.84
N ALA A 30 40.11 15.85 8.87
CA ALA A 30 40.71 14.88 7.97
C ALA A 30 41.99 15.46 7.35
N PRO A 31 43.07 14.67 7.20
CA PRO A 31 44.29 15.16 6.58
C PRO A 31 43.97 15.67 5.17
N LYS A 32 44.29 16.94 4.89
CA LYS A 32 44.26 17.47 3.52
C LYS A 32 45.16 16.59 2.64
N GLY A 33 44.56 15.88 1.69
CA GLY A 33 45.30 15.14 0.66
C GLY A 33 44.89 13.70 0.42
N GLN A 34 43.89 13.16 1.12
CA GLN A 34 43.34 11.86 0.75
C GLN A 34 42.41 12.05 -0.47
N PRO A 35 42.65 11.40 -1.62
CA PRO A 35 41.73 11.51 -2.75
C PRO A 35 40.37 11.01 -2.27
N ALA A 36 39.35 11.87 -2.37
CA ALA A 36 37.98 11.46 -2.15
C ALA A 36 37.74 10.23 -3.02
N GLY A 37 37.34 9.12 -2.39
CA GLY A 37 36.92 7.92 -3.10
C GLY A 37 35.79 8.25 -4.07
N PRO A 38 35.47 7.34 -5.01
CA PRO A 38 34.35 7.54 -5.90
C PRO A 38 33.07 7.79 -5.09
N GLU A 39 32.40 8.90 -5.36
CA GLU A 39 31.14 9.30 -4.72
C GLU A 39 29.99 9.13 -5.70
N ILE A 40 28.89 8.51 -5.25
CA ILE A 40 27.68 8.34 -6.05
C ILE A 40 26.67 9.43 -5.67
N ARG A 41 26.17 10.14 -6.69
CA ARG A 41 25.19 11.21 -6.55
C ARG A 41 24.00 10.96 -7.46
N TYR A 42 22.81 11.30 -6.97
CA TYR A 42 21.55 11.13 -7.70
C TYR A 42 20.89 12.48 -7.94
N PHE A 43 20.30 12.64 -9.12
CA PHE A 43 19.34 13.68 -9.42
C PHE A 43 18.01 13.01 -9.75
N SER A 44 16.96 13.27 -8.98
CA SER A 44 15.62 12.68 -9.15
C SER A 44 14.56 13.69 -9.61
N SER A 45 14.95 14.94 -9.86
CA SER A 45 14.04 16.06 -10.16
C SER A 45 14.35 16.74 -11.49
N ILE A 46 14.91 16.02 -12.46
CA ILE A 46 15.26 16.59 -13.77
C ILE A 46 13.98 16.84 -14.57
N ASP A 47 13.53 18.09 -14.55
CA ASP A 47 12.31 18.55 -15.23
C ASP A 47 12.51 18.83 -16.74
N GLY A 48 11.41 18.78 -17.51
CA GLY A 48 11.33 19.17 -18.91
C GLY A 48 11.46 18.02 -19.91
N LEU A 49 11.66 16.79 -19.45
CA LEU A 49 11.69 15.62 -20.32
C LEU A 49 10.27 15.10 -20.60
N MET A 50 9.96 14.74 -21.85
CA MET A 50 8.66 14.25 -22.30
C MET A 50 7.48 15.14 -21.85
N ASP A 51 7.55 16.44 -22.13
CA ASP A 51 6.57 17.44 -21.70
C ASP A 51 6.36 17.48 -20.16
N GLY A 52 7.38 17.12 -19.38
CA GLY A 52 7.33 17.09 -17.91
C GLY A 52 6.65 15.85 -17.33
N ASN A 53 6.30 14.85 -18.15
CA ASN A 53 5.59 13.64 -17.70
C ASN A 53 6.50 12.43 -17.46
N ALA A 54 7.82 12.64 -17.52
CA ALA A 54 8.79 11.59 -17.25
C ALA A 54 9.31 11.66 -15.81
N ASP A 55 9.48 10.49 -15.23
CA ASP A 55 10.26 10.28 -14.01
C ASP A 55 11.71 10.00 -14.43
N VAL A 56 12.61 10.91 -14.06
CA VAL A 56 14.00 10.95 -14.52
C VAL A 56 14.97 10.86 -13.36
N ILE A 57 15.83 9.85 -13.41
CA ILE A 57 16.89 9.62 -12.43
C ILE A 57 18.23 9.61 -13.13
N LEU A 58 19.09 10.58 -12.82
CA LEU A 58 20.48 10.61 -13.27
C LEU A 58 21.39 10.21 -12.10
N LYS A 59 22.06 9.07 -12.24
CA LYS A 59 23.13 8.62 -11.35
C LYS A 59 24.47 9.07 -11.91
N GLU A 60 25.24 9.80 -11.11
CA GLU A 60 26.63 10.16 -11.42
C GLU A 60 27.57 9.46 -10.45
N THR A 61 28.70 8.97 -10.96
CA THR A 61 29.88 8.64 -10.15
C THR A 61 30.90 9.75 -10.33
N ARG A 62 31.40 10.29 -9.23
CA ARG A 62 32.32 11.42 -9.21
C ARG A 62 33.63 11.09 -8.51
N GLN A 63 34.71 11.68 -8.99
CA GLN A 63 35.98 11.75 -8.29
C GLN A 63 36.28 13.22 -8.02
N GLY A 64 35.96 13.68 -6.81
CA GLY A 64 35.89 15.12 -6.50
C GLY A 64 34.82 15.81 -7.35
N LYS A 65 35.20 16.85 -8.10
CA LYS A 65 34.26 17.60 -8.97
C LYS A 65 34.08 16.98 -10.36
N THR A 66 34.87 15.97 -10.71
CA THR A 66 34.88 15.37 -12.04
C THR A 66 33.90 14.20 -12.07
N VAL A 67 32.96 14.22 -13.02
CA VAL A 67 32.10 13.07 -13.31
C VAL A 67 32.92 12.05 -14.09
N THR A 68 32.94 10.80 -13.62
CA THR A 68 33.69 9.69 -14.23
C THR A 68 32.78 8.65 -14.88
N ALA A 69 31.53 8.56 -14.43
CA ALA A 69 30.49 7.74 -15.04
C ALA A 69 29.11 8.38 -14.81
N ALA A 70 28.19 8.15 -15.74
CA ALA A 70 26.81 8.58 -15.58
C ALA A 70 25.82 7.56 -16.19
N THR A 71 24.69 7.38 -15.53
CA THR A 71 23.58 6.53 -16.00
C THR A 71 22.29 7.33 -15.88
N LEU A 72 21.56 7.41 -17.00
CA LEU A 72 20.25 8.04 -17.06
C LEU A 72 19.17 6.96 -17.13
N ASP A 73 18.28 6.95 -16.14
CA ASP A 73 17.12 6.08 -16.04
C ASP A 73 15.87 6.94 -16.19
N VAL A 74 15.10 6.71 -17.26
CA VAL A 74 13.92 7.50 -17.60
C VAL A 74 12.75 6.56 -17.73
N CYS A 75 11.71 6.81 -16.96
CA CYS A 75 10.40 6.21 -17.11
C CYS A 75 9.39 7.27 -17.57
N TYR A 76 8.58 6.96 -18.57
CA TYR A 76 7.71 7.95 -19.20
C TYR A 76 6.43 7.28 -19.75
N PRO A 77 5.32 8.02 -19.92
CA PRO A 77 4.15 7.51 -20.60
C PRO A 77 4.46 7.26 -22.08
N ALA A 78 4.25 6.02 -22.54
CA ALA A 78 4.55 5.62 -23.91
C ALA A 78 3.66 6.35 -24.93
N GLU A 79 2.46 6.76 -24.51
CA GLU A 79 1.51 7.56 -25.27
C GLU A 79 1.13 8.82 -24.49
N LYS A 80 0.95 9.94 -25.19
CA LYS A 80 0.61 11.20 -24.54
C LYS A 80 -0.74 11.08 -23.82
N GLY A 81 -0.73 11.32 -22.50
CA GLY A 81 -1.91 11.18 -21.65
C GLY A 81 -2.30 9.74 -21.31
N GLY A 82 -1.48 8.74 -21.68
CA GLY A 82 -1.73 7.35 -21.37
C GLY A 82 -1.07 6.90 -20.06
N ASP A 83 -1.68 5.88 -19.43
CA ASP A 83 -1.15 5.24 -18.21
C ASP A 83 -0.01 4.25 -18.51
N ARG A 84 0.03 3.72 -19.73
CA ARG A 84 1.07 2.78 -20.18
C ARG A 84 2.44 3.46 -20.12
N LYS A 85 3.30 3.00 -19.23
CA LYS A 85 4.69 3.47 -19.10
C LYS A 85 5.64 2.62 -19.93
N ASP A 86 6.69 3.24 -20.44
CA ASP A 86 7.91 2.56 -20.89
C ASP A 86 9.11 3.18 -20.16
N ARG A 87 10.23 2.47 -20.16
CA ARG A 87 11.45 2.87 -19.48
C ARG A 87 12.64 2.63 -20.38
N PHE A 88 13.67 3.45 -20.24
CA PHE A 88 14.99 3.10 -20.77
C PHE A 88 16.07 3.45 -19.74
N VAL A 89 17.18 2.70 -19.79
CA VAL A 89 18.39 3.00 -19.03
C VAL A 89 19.52 3.18 -20.01
N ALA A 90 20.15 4.35 -20.00
CA ALA A 90 21.26 4.71 -20.86
C ALA A 90 22.52 4.89 -20.02
N THR A 91 23.56 4.09 -20.31
CA THR A 91 24.91 4.38 -19.85
C THR A 91 25.47 5.51 -20.70
N LEU A 92 25.93 6.59 -20.06
CA LEU A 92 26.37 7.80 -20.75
C LEU A 92 27.89 7.89 -20.77
N THR A 93 28.45 8.10 -21.96
CA THR A 93 29.84 8.50 -22.15
C THR A 93 30.02 9.93 -21.67
N VAL A 94 30.97 10.13 -20.75
CA VAL A 94 31.29 11.44 -20.16
C VAL A 94 32.42 12.10 -20.96
N ASN A 95 32.13 13.25 -21.57
CA ASN A 95 33.07 14.05 -22.35
C ASN A 95 33.04 15.50 -21.85
N GLY A 96 33.79 15.77 -20.78
CA GLY A 96 33.76 17.06 -20.09
C GLY A 96 32.36 17.35 -19.55
N PRO A 97 31.71 18.46 -19.93
CA PRO A 97 30.33 18.74 -19.54
C PRO A 97 29.28 17.93 -20.33
N THR A 98 29.67 17.25 -21.41
CA THR A 98 28.74 16.52 -22.28
C THR A 98 28.58 15.09 -21.79
N LEU A 99 27.33 14.64 -21.66
CA LEU A 99 26.94 13.26 -21.38
C LEU A 99 26.15 12.74 -22.58
N SER A 100 26.62 11.67 -23.22
CA SER A 100 25.96 11.12 -24.41
C SER A 100 25.87 9.61 -24.37
N GLY A 101 24.75 9.05 -24.80
CA GLY A 101 24.55 7.60 -24.84
C GLY A 101 23.49 7.18 -25.84
N ALA A 102 23.44 5.87 -26.09
CA ALA A 102 22.38 5.25 -26.89
C ALA A 102 21.95 3.95 -26.19
N THR A 103 20.67 3.62 -26.31
CA THR A 103 20.09 2.41 -25.71
C THR A 103 18.80 2.06 -26.46
N GLN A 104 17.98 1.17 -25.90
CA GLN A 104 16.61 0.92 -26.33
C GLN A 104 15.65 0.99 -25.15
N THR A 105 14.38 1.26 -25.43
CA THR A 105 13.33 1.15 -24.42
C THR A 105 13.09 -0.29 -24.00
N GLN A 106 12.57 -0.49 -22.79
CA GLN A 106 12.46 -1.78 -22.15
C GLN A 106 11.29 -2.57 -22.72
N ILE A 107 10.16 -1.93 -22.98
CA ILE A 107 8.94 -2.58 -23.46
C ILE A 107 8.86 -2.54 -24.98
N ASP A 108 8.79 -1.33 -25.57
CA ASP A 108 8.52 -1.17 -27.00
C ASP A 108 9.78 -1.39 -27.87
N LYS A 109 10.95 -1.53 -27.24
CA LYS A 109 12.26 -1.73 -27.89
C LYS A 109 12.60 -0.62 -28.88
N LEU A 110 12.13 0.60 -28.63
CA LEU A 110 12.42 1.75 -29.49
C LEU A 110 13.87 2.18 -29.32
N PRO A 111 14.58 2.58 -30.39
CA PRO A 111 15.94 3.12 -30.26
C PRO A 111 15.91 4.44 -29.49
N VAL A 112 16.88 4.62 -28.59
CA VAL A 112 17.04 5.83 -27.79
C VAL A 112 18.41 6.43 -28.00
N THR A 113 18.48 7.75 -28.17
CA THR A 113 19.73 8.52 -28.12
C THR A 113 19.59 9.66 -27.13
N VAL A 114 20.65 9.88 -26.34
CA VAL A 114 20.70 10.86 -25.26
C VAL A 114 21.90 11.76 -25.49
N LYS A 115 21.69 13.07 -25.41
CA LYS A 115 22.77 14.07 -25.36
C LYS A 115 22.39 15.16 -24.37
N LEU A 116 23.09 15.21 -23.25
CA LEU A 116 22.91 16.20 -22.19
C LEU A 116 24.21 16.98 -22.00
N ASN A 117 24.08 18.26 -21.67
CA ASN A 117 25.15 19.13 -21.22
C ASN A 117 24.84 19.52 -19.78
N ARG A 118 25.81 19.27 -18.91
CA ARG A 118 25.78 19.59 -17.49
C ARG A 118 26.57 20.85 -17.23
N LYS A 119 25.98 21.79 -16.49
CA LYS A 119 26.64 23.03 -16.07
C LYS A 119 26.39 23.27 -14.57
N PRO A 120 27.44 23.24 -13.73
CA PRO A 120 27.32 23.62 -12.33
C PRO A 120 26.98 25.11 -12.19
N THR A 121 26.05 25.43 -11.28
CA THR A 121 25.59 26.79 -10.96
C THR A 121 25.55 26.95 -9.44
N GLY A 122 26.68 27.32 -8.84
CA GLY A 122 26.80 27.32 -7.37
C GLY A 122 26.71 25.89 -6.82
N ASP A 123 25.74 25.65 -5.95
CA ASP A 123 25.47 24.33 -5.35
C ASP A 123 24.44 23.50 -6.13
N THR A 124 23.86 24.06 -7.20
CA THR A 124 22.89 23.39 -8.07
C THR A 124 23.47 23.13 -9.46
N PHE A 125 22.72 22.40 -10.29
CA PHE A 125 23.13 22.01 -11.64
C PHE A 125 22.06 22.34 -12.67
N GLU A 126 22.51 22.87 -13.81
CA GLU A 126 21.72 23.07 -15.01
C GLU A 126 21.99 21.91 -15.98
N PHE A 127 20.91 21.30 -16.48
CA PHE A 127 20.97 20.27 -17.51
C PHE A 127 20.25 20.75 -18.77
N LYS A 128 20.95 20.75 -19.91
CA LYS A 128 20.39 21.11 -21.22
C LYS A 128 20.71 20.06 -22.24
N GLY A 129 19.76 19.65 -23.06
CA GLY A 129 20.04 18.61 -24.03
C GLY A 129 18.86 18.17 -24.85
N GLN A 130 18.99 16.99 -25.42
CA GLN A 130 17.97 16.33 -26.22
C GLN A 130 18.00 14.83 -25.95
N VAL A 131 16.81 14.26 -25.84
CA VAL A 131 16.60 12.81 -25.85
C VAL A 131 15.70 12.49 -27.03
N THR A 132 16.09 11.51 -27.83
CA THR A 132 15.28 11.00 -28.94
C THR A 132 14.88 9.57 -28.63
N VAL A 133 13.57 9.29 -28.64
CA VAL A 133 13.00 7.96 -28.50
C VAL A 133 12.24 7.63 -29.79
N GLY A 134 12.67 6.58 -30.48
CA GLY A 134 12.18 6.26 -31.81
C GLY A 134 12.43 7.42 -32.78
N GLN A 135 11.35 8.07 -33.22
CA GLN A 135 11.41 9.25 -34.11
C GLN A 135 11.13 10.57 -33.37
N THR A 136 10.77 10.51 -32.09
CA THR A 136 10.37 11.68 -31.30
C THR A 136 11.56 12.23 -30.55
N ALA A 137 11.93 13.48 -30.84
CA ALA A 137 13.02 14.15 -30.16
C ALA A 137 12.48 15.22 -29.20
N THR A 138 12.86 15.14 -27.93
CA THR A 138 12.45 16.06 -26.88
C THR A 138 13.66 16.82 -26.35
N SER A 139 13.57 18.14 -26.41
CA SER A 139 14.57 19.02 -25.81
C SER A 139 14.35 19.10 -24.30
N LEU A 140 15.43 19.01 -23.55
CA LEU A 140 15.46 19.12 -22.10
C LEU A 140 16.12 20.45 -21.72
N THR A 141 15.51 21.19 -20.82
CA THR A 141 16.15 22.29 -20.10
C THR A 141 15.64 22.27 -18.66
N SER A 142 16.50 21.82 -17.75
CA SER A 142 16.22 21.77 -16.32
C SER A 142 17.20 22.68 -15.60
N ALA A 143 16.67 23.69 -14.92
CA ALA A 143 17.45 24.60 -14.09
C ALA A 143 17.39 24.15 -12.63
N ASP A 144 18.42 24.51 -11.85
CA ASP A 144 18.41 24.42 -10.39
C ASP A 144 18.20 23.01 -9.79
N ASN A 145 18.88 22.01 -10.35
CA ASN A 145 18.82 20.65 -9.84
C ASN A 145 19.78 20.47 -8.65
N ALA A 146 19.25 20.05 -7.51
CA ALA A 146 20.05 19.56 -6.38
C ALA A 146 20.33 18.07 -6.53
N ASP A 147 21.50 17.62 -6.07
CA ASP A 147 21.79 16.20 -5.97
C ASP A 147 21.63 15.68 -4.54
N GLN A 148 21.38 14.39 -4.44
CA GLN A 148 21.29 13.65 -3.17
C GLN A 148 22.34 12.54 -3.15
N SER A 149 22.75 12.16 -1.95
CA SER A 149 23.63 11.01 -1.73
C SER A 149 22.92 9.69 -2.06
N GLU A 150 23.69 8.61 -2.23
CA GLU A 150 23.12 7.28 -2.44
C GLU A 150 22.24 6.82 -1.27
N GLN A 151 22.59 7.18 -0.03
CA GLN A 151 21.78 6.83 1.14
C GLN A 151 20.42 7.54 1.13
N GLU A 152 20.39 8.86 0.94
CA GLU A 152 19.14 9.64 0.85
C GLU A 152 18.25 9.16 -0.30
N TYR A 153 18.87 8.79 -1.43
CA TYR A 153 18.15 8.19 -2.55
C TYR A 153 17.49 6.87 -2.17
N LEU A 154 18.22 5.96 -1.54
CA LEU A 154 17.68 4.66 -1.14
C LEU A 154 16.57 4.78 -0.08
N GLU A 155 16.72 5.69 0.88
CA GLU A 155 15.71 5.93 1.92
C GLU A 155 14.42 6.53 1.35
N SER A 156 14.51 7.39 0.33
CA SER A 156 13.33 8.00 -0.32
C SER A 156 12.63 7.10 -1.33
N HIS A 157 13.23 5.96 -1.69
CA HIS A 157 12.71 5.01 -2.70
C HIS A 157 12.44 3.61 -2.13
N ALA A 158 12.25 3.50 -0.82
CA ALA A 158 11.81 2.26 -0.20
C ALA A 158 10.29 2.06 -0.44
N THR A 159 9.91 0.95 -1.06
CA THR A 159 8.52 0.58 -1.32
C THR A 159 7.87 0.00 -0.06
N ASP A 160 6.74 0.56 0.38
CA ASP A 160 5.94 0.05 1.50
C ASP A 160 4.85 -0.93 1.03
N ASP A 161 5.28 -2.01 0.36
CA ASP A 161 4.39 -3.09 -0.03
C ASP A 161 4.49 -4.22 1.00
N SER A 162 3.73 -4.11 2.09
CA SER A 162 3.67 -5.18 3.08
C SER A 162 2.86 -6.38 2.56
N ILE A 163 3.56 -7.50 2.34
CA ILE A 163 2.96 -8.80 1.99
C ILE A 163 3.25 -9.81 3.10
N ALA A 164 2.24 -10.13 3.89
CA ALA A 164 2.32 -11.14 4.93
C ALA A 164 2.07 -12.54 4.34
N ALA A 165 3.13 -13.31 4.09
CA ALA A 165 3.01 -14.65 3.50
C ALA A 165 2.32 -15.68 4.43
N ALA A 166 2.39 -15.48 5.74
CA ALA A 166 1.79 -16.34 6.76
C ALA A 166 1.49 -15.50 8.02
N PRO A 167 0.50 -14.59 7.97
CA PRO A 167 0.13 -13.80 9.12
C PRO A 167 -0.33 -14.72 10.27
N LYS A 168 -0.07 -14.31 11.51
CA LYS A 168 -0.48 -15.04 12.71
C LYS A 168 -2.01 -15.15 12.80
N ASP A 169 -2.67 -14.04 12.48
CA ASP A 169 -4.11 -13.82 12.42
C ASP A 169 -4.38 -12.60 11.52
N PHE A 170 -5.65 -12.27 11.29
CA PHE A 170 -6.05 -11.18 10.39
C PHE A 170 -6.25 -9.84 11.11
N THR A 171 -5.51 -9.55 12.18
CA THR A 171 -5.63 -8.24 12.87
C THR A 171 -4.82 -7.13 12.19
N GLU A 172 -3.81 -7.48 11.39
CA GLU A 172 -2.92 -6.53 10.70
C GLU A 172 -3.10 -6.54 9.17
N VAL A 173 -3.75 -7.58 8.63
CA VAL A 173 -4.02 -7.76 7.19
C VAL A 173 -5.42 -8.32 7.02
N SER A 174 -6.02 -8.12 5.85
CA SER A 174 -7.41 -8.52 5.62
C SER A 174 -7.49 -9.92 4.99
N PRO A 175 -8.40 -10.80 5.45
CA PRO A 175 -8.47 -12.19 5.01
C PRO A 175 -8.77 -12.39 3.53
N GLU A 176 -9.47 -11.44 2.92
CA GLU A 176 -9.86 -11.42 1.50
C GLU A 176 -8.78 -10.81 0.59
N SER A 177 -7.88 -9.99 1.14
CA SER A 177 -6.94 -9.17 0.37
C SER A 177 -5.61 -9.89 0.18
N ILE A 178 -5.29 -10.22 -1.06
CA ILE A 178 -4.07 -10.94 -1.46
C ILE A 178 -3.22 -10.05 -2.35
N ALA A 179 -1.92 -9.98 -2.05
CA ALA A 179 -0.93 -9.35 -2.90
C ALA A 179 0.02 -10.39 -3.49
N VAL A 180 0.29 -10.26 -4.79
CA VAL A 180 1.21 -11.13 -5.54
C VAL A 180 2.31 -10.29 -6.15
N ARG A 181 3.52 -10.38 -5.60
CA ARG A 181 4.72 -9.84 -6.22
C ARG A 181 5.22 -10.82 -7.28
N ILE A 182 5.31 -10.34 -8.51
CA ILE A 182 5.61 -11.16 -9.69
C ILE A 182 6.54 -10.41 -10.64
N LYS A 183 7.45 -11.13 -11.30
CA LYS A 183 8.30 -10.58 -12.35
C LYS A 183 7.48 -10.02 -13.50
N LEU A 184 7.92 -8.89 -14.05
CA LEU A 184 7.21 -8.18 -15.14
C LEU A 184 6.93 -9.08 -16.35
N GLU A 185 7.90 -9.92 -16.73
CA GLU A 185 7.75 -10.82 -17.88
C GLU A 185 6.69 -11.93 -17.67
N ALA A 186 6.34 -12.23 -16.42
CA ALA A 186 5.36 -13.27 -16.07
C ALA A 186 3.98 -12.69 -15.70
N ALA A 187 3.89 -11.39 -15.42
CA ALA A 187 2.67 -10.74 -14.94
C ALA A 187 1.47 -10.92 -15.87
N LEU A 188 1.66 -10.75 -17.19
CA LEU A 188 0.59 -10.87 -18.18
C LEU A 188 -0.03 -12.27 -18.20
N ASP A 189 0.80 -13.32 -18.22
CA ASP A 189 0.33 -14.69 -18.27
C ASP A 189 -0.27 -15.13 -16.93
N PHE A 190 0.25 -14.61 -15.81
CA PHE A 190 -0.37 -14.77 -14.50
C PHE A 190 -1.78 -14.20 -14.48
N VAL A 191 -1.97 -12.92 -14.84
CA VAL A 191 -3.29 -12.27 -14.87
C VAL A 191 -4.24 -12.98 -15.82
N ARG A 192 -3.77 -13.45 -16.99
CA ARG A 192 -4.58 -14.28 -17.90
C ARG A 192 -5.03 -15.57 -17.23
N SER A 193 -4.17 -16.20 -16.44
CA SER A 193 -4.49 -17.44 -15.74
C SER A 193 -5.59 -17.29 -14.69
N LEU A 194 -5.79 -16.08 -14.13
CA LEU A 194 -6.82 -15.81 -13.12
C LEU A 194 -8.25 -15.82 -13.68
N ARG A 195 -8.43 -15.76 -15.01
CA ARG A 195 -9.75 -15.78 -15.64
C ARG A 195 -10.52 -17.04 -15.25
N GLY A 196 -11.74 -16.87 -14.73
CA GLY A 196 -12.59 -17.97 -14.29
C GLY A 196 -12.14 -18.66 -12.99
N GLN A 197 -11.17 -18.11 -12.26
CA GLN A 197 -10.78 -18.59 -10.93
C GLN A 197 -11.54 -17.91 -9.79
N ASN A 198 -12.65 -17.22 -10.12
CA ASN A 198 -13.45 -16.43 -9.19
C ASN A 198 -12.61 -15.38 -8.44
N VAL A 199 -11.61 -14.74 -9.02
CA VAL A 199 -10.78 -13.75 -8.30
C VAL A 199 -11.10 -12.36 -8.83
N GLU A 200 -11.26 -11.40 -7.92
CA GLU A 200 -11.30 -9.99 -8.31
C GLU A 200 -9.88 -9.45 -8.41
N VAL A 201 -9.55 -8.80 -9.52
CA VAL A 201 -8.24 -8.18 -9.74
C VAL A 201 -8.40 -6.67 -9.65
N SER A 202 -7.61 -6.03 -8.79
CA SER A 202 -7.62 -4.57 -8.69
C SER A 202 -7.07 -3.96 -9.97
N LEU A 203 -7.90 -3.19 -10.68
CA LEU A 203 -7.54 -2.55 -11.95
C LEU A 203 -6.34 -1.61 -11.79
N SER A 204 -6.25 -0.88 -10.68
CA SER A 204 -5.12 0.04 -10.42
C SER A 204 -3.78 -0.71 -10.28
N SER A 205 -3.81 -1.96 -9.81
CA SER A 205 -2.61 -2.79 -9.69
C SER A 205 -2.13 -3.37 -11.01
N LEU A 206 -2.92 -3.28 -12.10
CA LEU A 206 -2.51 -3.75 -13.44
C LEU A 206 -1.59 -2.77 -14.16
N SER A 207 -1.70 -1.47 -13.84
CA SER A 207 -0.83 -0.44 -14.40
C SER A 207 0.58 -0.55 -13.84
N VAL A 208 1.57 -0.76 -14.71
CA VAL A 208 2.98 -0.87 -14.30
C VAL A 208 3.53 0.51 -13.94
N THR A 209 3.90 0.70 -12.69
CA THR A 209 4.52 1.96 -12.22
C THR A 209 5.99 2.05 -12.64
N CYS A 210 6.55 3.27 -12.59
CA CYS A 210 7.98 3.47 -12.84
C CYS A 210 8.87 2.72 -11.84
N GLU A 211 8.43 2.62 -10.59
CA GLU A 211 9.09 1.82 -9.58
C GLU A 211 9.08 0.33 -9.92
N ALA A 212 7.93 -0.21 -10.34
CA ALA A 212 7.83 -1.60 -10.78
C ALA A 212 8.74 -1.89 -11.98
N LEU A 213 8.80 -0.98 -12.98
CA LEU A 213 9.72 -1.08 -14.11
C LEU A 213 11.20 -1.09 -13.69
N ARG A 214 11.55 -0.34 -12.64
CA ARG A 214 12.91 -0.29 -12.07
C ARG A 214 13.24 -1.55 -11.28
N ALA A 215 12.31 -2.03 -10.46
CA ALA A 215 12.45 -3.24 -9.65
C ALA A 215 12.46 -4.52 -10.50
N GLY A 216 11.85 -4.50 -11.70
CA GLY A 216 11.67 -5.69 -12.51
C GLY A 216 10.53 -6.60 -12.03
N GLU A 217 9.77 -6.14 -11.04
CA GLU A 217 8.67 -6.85 -10.41
C GLU A 217 7.49 -5.89 -10.19
N GLN A 218 6.29 -6.43 -10.25
CA GLN A 218 5.03 -5.72 -10.02
C GLN A 218 4.23 -6.45 -8.95
N VAL A 219 3.48 -5.70 -8.15
CA VAL A 219 2.51 -6.26 -7.21
C VAL A 219 1.12 -6.21 -7.83
N ILE A 220 0.50 -7.37 -7.97
CA ILE A 220 -0.91 -7.51 -8.38
C ILE A 220 -1.75 -7.69 -7.11
N ASN A 221 -2.71 -6.79 -6.91
CA ASN A 221 -3.62 -6.83 -5.77
C ASN A 221 -4.92 -7.52 -6.18
N LEU A 222 -5.35 -8.45 -5.34
CA LEU A 222 -6.45 -9.37 -5.59
C LEU A 222 -7.39 -9.40 -4.39
N ALA A 223 -8.69 -9.57 -4.64
CA ALA A 223 -9.64 -9.98 -3.63
C ALA A 223 -10.15 -11.39 -3.92
N VAL A 224 -10.14 -12.23 -2.87
CA VAL A 224 -10.44 -13.65 -2.94
C VAL A 224 -11.32 -14.01 -1.76
N ASP A 225 -12.34 -14.83 -2.00
CA ASP A 225 -13.12 -15.46 -0.94
C ASP A 225 -12.23 -16.06 0.17
N PRO A 226 -12.36 -15.59 1.43
CA PRO A 226 -11.51 -16.04 2.53
C PRO A 226 -11.50 -17.54 2.78
N GLU A 227 -12.59 -18.27 2.48
CA GLU A 227 -12.64 -19.72 2.69
C GLU A 227 -11.68 -20.50 1.77
N ARG A 228 -11.26 -19.91 0.65
CA ARG A 228 -10.30 -20.50 -0.30
C ARG A 228 -8.99 -19.72 -0.44
N ALA A 229 -8.84 -18.60 0.28
CA ALA A 229 -7.67 -17.73 0.18
C ALA A 229 -6.37 -18.49 0.48
N ALA A 230 -6.35 -19.35 1.50
CA ALA A 230 -5.15 -20.13 1.85
C ALA A 230 -4.72 -21.08 0.72
N ASP A 231 -5.66 -21.78 0.10
CA ASP A 231 -5.39 -22.68 -1.04
C ASP A 231 -4.95 -21.88 -2.28
N PHE A 232 -5.57 -20.72 -2.50
CA PHE A 232 -5.19 -19.80 -3.58
C PHE A 232 -3.75 -19.29 -3.42
N VAL A 233 -3.36 -18.87 -2.21
CA VAL A 233 -1.99 -18.43 -1.88
C VAL A 233 -1.00 -19.59 -2.10
N ALA A 234 -1.32 -20.79 -1.62
CA ALA A 234 -0.47 -21.96 -1.78
C ALA A 234 -0.24 -22.31 -3.27
N LYS A 235 -1.31 -22.29 -4.08
CA LYS A 235 -1.23 -22.51 -5.54
C LYS A 235 -0.42 -21.41 -6.22
N THR A 236 -0.70 -20.15 -5.91
CA THR A 236 -0.06 -18.98 -6.53
C THR A 236 1.43 -18.92 -6.22
N LYS A 237 1.84 -19.33 -5.01
CA LYS A 237 3.25 -19.41 -4.61
C LYS A 237 4.09 -20.30 -5.52
N SER A 238 3.48 -21.29 -6.18
CA SER A 238 4.13 -22.18 -7.13
C SER A 238 4.13 -21.69 -8.58
N TYR A 239 3.47 -20.55 -8.86
CA TYR A 239 3.35 -20.03 -10.21
C TYR A 239 4.68 -19.44 -10.71
N PRO A 240 5.14 -19.76 -11.93
CA PRO A 240 6.39 -19.24 -12.46
C PRO A 240 6.46 -17.71 -12.48
N GLY A 241 7.54 -17.15 -11.93
CA GLY A 241 7.77 -15.71 -11.86
C GLY A 241 7.21 -15.03 -10.61
N VAL A 242 6.37 -15.70 -9.81
CA VAL A 242 5.96 -15.17 -8.48
C VAL A 242 7.16 -15.19 -7.55
N THR A 243 7.48 -14.04 -6.97
CA THR A 243 8.58 -13.87 -6.01
C THR A 243 8.08 -13.82 -4.58
N THR A 244 6.88 -13.30 -4.34
CA THR A 244 6.21 -13.30 -3.04
C THR A 244 4.69 -13.30 -3.24
N VAL A 245 3.97 -14.00 -2.38
CA VAL A 245 2.50 -13.95 -2.31
C VAL A 245 2.06 -14.09 -0.87
N GLY A 246 1.00 -13.38 -0.50
CA GLY A 246 0.44 -13.41 0.84
C GLY A 246 -0.71 -12.45 0.99
N TRP A 247 -1.11 -12.22 2.24
CA TRP A 247 -2.15 -11.28 2.60
C TRP A 247 -1.59 -9.88 2.74
N THR A 248 -2.42 -8.88 2.48
CA THR A 248 -2.09 -7.47 2.66
C THR A 248 -3.29 -6.73 3.27
N VAL A 249 -3.17 -5.43 3.48
CA VAL A 249 -4.28 -4.60 3.98
C VAL A 249 -5.39 -4.56 2.93
N GLY A 250 -6.64 -4.66 3.39
CA GLY A 250 -7.83 -4.65 2.56
C GLY A 250 -8.91 -3.74 3.12
N ALA A 251 -10.16 -4.06 2.83
CA ALA A 251 -11.31 -3.22 3.23
C ALA A 251 -11.79 -3.50 4.66
N ILE A 252 -11.28 -4.57 5.29
CA ILE A 252 -11.71 -5.03 6.61
C ILE A 252 -10.91 -4.32 7.71
N ASP A 253 -11.63 -3.54 8.52
CA ASP A 253 -11.12 -2.93 9.75
C ASP A 253 -11.53 -3.73 11.00
N MET A 254 -10.75 -3.64 12.07
CA MET A 254 -11.01 -4.39 13.30
C MET A 254 -12.11 -3.81 14.18
N GLU A 255 -12.40 -2.52 14.09
CA GLU A 255 -13.41 -1.86 14.94
C GLU A 255 -14.84 -2.32 14.63
N ARG A 256 -15.07 -2.68 13.36
CA ARG A 256 -16.34 -3.23 12.86
C ARG A 256 -16.32 -4.75 12.68
N THR A 257 -15.29 -5.41 13.20
CA THR A 257 -15.16 -6.87 13.17
C THR A 257 -15.50 -7.48 14.54
N VAL A 258 -16.21 -8.61 14.50
CA VAL A 258 -16.46 -9.45 15.68
C VAL A 258 -15.83 -10.83 15.49
N ARG A 259 -15.41 -11.46 16.59
CA ARG A 259 -14.81 -12.81 16.57
C ARG A 259 -15.63 -13.80 17.38
N MET A 260 -15.94 -14.96 16.82
CA MET A 260 -16.83 -15.95 17.46
C MET A 260 -16.32 -17.38 17.29
N ASP A 261 -16.85 -18.29 18.10
CA ASP A 261 -16.64 -19.73 17.92
C ASP A 261 -17.17 -20.19 16.56
N ALA A 262 -16.39 -20.95 15.81
CA ALA A 262 -16.76 -21.37 14.47
C ALA A 262 -17.79 -22.50 14.46
N ALA A 263 -17.75 -23.42 15.43
CA ALA A 263 -18.53 -24.65 15.42
C ALA A 263 -20.06 -24.44 15.23
N PRO A 264 -20.72 -23.46 15.86
CA PRO A 264 -22.14 -23.19 15.64
C PRO A 264 -22.49 -22.68 14.24
N TRP A 265 -21.50 -22.21 13.48
CA TRP A 265 -21.67 -21.53 12.19
C TRP A 265 -21.12 -22.33 11.01
N LYS A 266 -20.77 -23.60 11.23
CA LYS A 266 -20.31 -24.50 10.18
C LYS A 266 -21.40 -25.47 9.73
N SER A 267 -21.34 -25.85 8.46
CA SER A 267 -22.02 -27.01 7.88
C SER A 267 -20.95 -27.96 7.33
N GLY A 268 -20.61 -28.99 8.10
CA GLY A 268 -19.41 -29.79 7.86
C GLY A 268 -18.13 -28.97 8.09
N ASP A 269 -17.23 -28.96 7.10
CA ASP A 269 -15.96 -28.24 7.19
C ASP A 269 -16.04 -26.76 6.76
N LYS A 270 -17.16 -26.34 6.16
CA LYS A 270 -17.36 -25.00 5.60
C LYS A 270 -18.24 -24.12 6.49
N ILE A 271 -18.10 -22.82 6.34
CA ILE A 271 -18.98 -21.83 6.96
C ILE A 271 -20.37 -21.93 6.31
N ASP A 272 -21.40 -22.00 7.15
CA ASP A 272 -22.79 -21.99 6.70
C ASP A 272 -23.21 -20.54 6.35
N ARG A 273 -22.90 -20.16 5.12
CA ARG A 273 -23.19 -18.83 4.56
C ARG A 273 -24.66 -18.44 4.66
N ASN A 274 -25.58 -19.39 4.45
CA ASN A 274 -27.01 -19.10 4.53
C ASN A 274 -27.44 -18.81 5.95
N LYS A 275 -26.92 -19.56 6.94
CA LYS A 275 -27.17 -19.30 8.35
C LYS A 275 -26.60 -17.97 8.80
N ILE A 276 -25.36 -17.64 8.40
CA ILE A 276 -24.73 -16.34 8.69
C ILE A 276 -25.58 -15.22 8.07
N ALA A 277 -25.90 -15.29 6.79
CA ALA A 277 -26.65 -14.25 6.08
C ALA A 277 -28.03 -14.01 6.70
N THR A 278 -28.77 -15.08 6.99
CA THR A 278 -30.11 -15.00 7.57
C THR A 278 -30.07 -14.39 8.98
N THR A 279 -29.13 -14.83 9.81
CA THR A 279 -28.98 -14.31 11.19
C THR A 279 -28.55 -12.85 11.17
N LEU A 280 -27.56 -12.51 10.33
CA LEU A 280 -27.05 -11.16 10.18
C LEU A 280 -28.12 -10.20 9.65
N ALA A 281 -28.88 -10.60 8.63
CA ALA A 281 -30.01 -9.83 8.13
C ALA A 281 -31.03 -9.55 9.24
N GLY A 282 -31.37 -10.57 10.02
CA GLY A 282 -32.33 -10.45 11.11
C GLY A 282 -31.89 -9.47 12.22
N VAL A 283 -30.64 -9.53 12.65
CA VAL A 283 -30.12 -8.62 13.69
C VAL A 283 -29.98 -7.19 13.17
N LEU A 284 -29.49 -7.00 11.95
CA LEU A 284 -29.32 -5.67 11.35
C LEU A 284 -30.67 -5.00 11.05
N ALA A 285 -31.65 -5.75 10.55
CA ALA A 285 -33.01 -5.25 10.35
C ALA A 285 -33.62 -4.70 11.66
N LYS A 286 -33.44 -5.43 12.77
CA LYS A 286 -33.91 -4.97 14.10
C LYS A 286 -33.15 -3.74 14.57
N ALA A 287 -31.81 -3.77 14.50
CA ALA A 287 -30.96 -2.67 14.96
C ALA A 287 -31.29 -1.34 14.24
N MET A 288 -31.58 -1.42 12.95
CA MET A 288 -31.85 -0.24 12.12
C MET A 288 -33.34 0.13 12.00
N ALA A 289 -34.24 -0.62 12.66
CA ALA A 289 -35.70 -0.54 12.48
C ALA A 289 -36.12 -0.59 11.00
N ALA A 290 -35.52 -1.53 10.25
CA ALA A 290 -35.68 -1.69 8.81
C ALA A 290 -36.23 -3.07 8.46
N THR A 291 -36.74 -3.21 7.23
CA THR A 291 -37.15 -4.51 6.67
C THR A 291 -36.09 -4.99 5.69
N SER A 292 -35.63 -6.23 5.83
CA SER A 292 -34.70 -6.84 4.88
C SER A 292 -35.38 -7.00 3.51
N SER A 293 -34.76 -6.47 2.46
CA SER A 293 -35.23 -6.58 1.07
C SER A 293 -34.47 -7.62 0.25
N GLY A 294 -33.29 -8.08 0.70
CA GLY A 294 -32.55 -9.13 0.02
C GLY A 294 -31.13 -9.34 0.53
N THR A 295 -30.59 -10.52 0.25
CA THR A 295 -29.20 -10.90 0.52
C THR A 295 -28.60 -11.61 -0.68
N SER A 296 -27.35 -11.33 -1.02
CA SER A 296 -26.63 -12.03 -2.09
C SER A 296 -25.15 -12.17 -1.75
N TRP A 297 -24.58 -13.32 -2.07
CA TRP A 297 -23.14 -13.56 -1.97
C TRP A 297 -22.48 -13.28 -3.31
N ASP A 298 -21.32 -12.66 -3.24
CA ASP A 298 -20.38 -12.52 -4.35
C ASP A 298 -19.49 -13.76 -4.38
N ASP A 299 -19.54 -14.53 -5.47
CA ASP A 299 -18.80 -15.79 -5.61
C ASP A 299 -17.30 -15.56 -5.85
N GLU A 300 -16.90 -14.36 -6.27
CA GLU A 300 -15.49 -13.99 -6.45
C GLU A 300 -14.80 -13.71 -5.10
N THR A 301 -15.36 -12.78 -4.36
CA THR A 301 -14.78 -12.19 -3.14
C THR A 301 -15.31 -12.82 -1.85
N GLY A 302 -16.37 -13.63 -1.91
CA GLY A 302 -17.04 -14.16 -0.73
C GLY A 302 -17.76 -13.09 0.09
N LYS A 303 -17.97 -11.89 -0.47
CA LYS A 303 -18.62 -10.77 0.21
C LYS A 303 -20.14 -10.94 0.20
N LEU A 304 -20.77 -10.77 1.35
CA LEU A 304 -22.22 -10.76 1.51
C LEU A 304 -22.74 -9.33 1.36
N LYS A 305 -23.66 -9.11 0.42
CA LYS A 305 -24.45 -7.90 0.30
C LYS A 305 -25.81 -8.11 0.97
N LEU A 306 -26.18 -7.21 1.87
CA LEU A 306 -27.49 -7.13 2.53
C LEU A 306 -28.16 -5.81 2.17
N THR A 307 -29.44 -5.87 1.83
CA THR A 307 -30.25 -4.68 1.50
C THR A 307 -31.45 -4.60 2.42
N PHE A 308 -31.77 -3.39 2.87
CA PHE A 308 -32.89 -3.09 3.75
C PHE A 308 -33.65 -1.86 3.29
N LYS A 309 -34.91 -1.77 3.68
CA LYS A 309 -35.77 -0.60 3.48
C LYS A 309 -36.34 -0.12 4.80
N ARG A 310 -36.35 1.20 5.01
CA ARG A 310 -37.05 1.84 6.13
C ARG A 310 -37.62 3.20 5.72
N PRO A 311 -38.64 3.72 6.43
CA PRO A 311 -39.12 5.07 6.19
C PRO A 311 -38.01 6.10 6.44
N SER A 312 -37.88 7.08 5.56
CA SER A 312 -36.95 8.18 5.74
C SER A 312 -37.37 9.07 6.91
N ARG A 313 -36.39 9.48 7.72
CA ARG A 313 -36.63 10.38 8.85
C ARG A 313 -36.47 11.86 8.48
N VAL A 314 -35.95 12.16 7.29
CA VAL A 314 -35.63 13.53 6.85
C VAL A 314 -36.88 14.37 6.69
N MET A 315 -37.90 13.83 6.02
CA MET A 315 -39.20 14.48 5.89
C MET A 315 -40.32 13.43 5.89
N PRO A 316 -40.78 12.98 7.08
CA PRO A 316 -41.72 11.86 7.21
C PRO A 316 -43.04 12.07 6.44
N ALA A 317 -43.49 13.31 6.27
CA ALA A 317 -44.71 13.64 5.54
C ALA A 317 -44.66 13.34 4.03
N LEU A 318 -43.48 13.10 3.47
CA LEU A 318 -43.30 12.73 2.07
C LEU A 318 -43.29 11.21 1.84
N ASP A 319 -43.41 10.40 2.89
CA ASP A 319 -43.39 8.92 2.82
C ASP A 319 -42.21 8.36 2.00
N LEU A 320 -41.06 9.05 2.05
CA LEU A 320 -39.84 8.64 1.36
C LEU A 320 -39.28 7.37 1.97
N THR A 321 -38.61 6.56 1.15
CA THR A 321 -37.97 5.30 1.58
C THR A 321 -36.46 5.44 1.55
N GLU A 322 -35.81 5.09 2.65
CA GLU A 322 -34.36 4.87 2.72
C GLU A 322 -34.05 3.43 2.30
N ASN A 323 -33.23 3.28 1.25
CA ASN A 323 -32.60 2.03 0.87
C ASN A 323 -31.23 1.97 1.54
N VAL A 324 -31.03 0.94 2.36
CA VAL A 324 -29.81 0.76 3.14
C VAL A 324 -29.07 -0.47 2.62
N GLU A 325 -27.82 -0.29 2.20
CA GLU A 325 -26.92 -1.35 1.77
C GLU A 325 -25.82 -1.55 2.80
N ILE A 326 -25.63 -2.79 3.22
CA ILE A 326 -24.54 -3.22 4.10
C ILE A 326 -23.81 -4.37 3.43
N SER A 327 -22.49 -4.33 3.52
CA SER A 327 -21.63 -5.43 3.14
C SER A 327 -21.09 -6.15 4.36
N ALA A 328 -20.84 -7.45 4.25
CA ALA A 328 -20.18 -8.22 5.29
C ALA A 328 -19.22 -9.24 4.68
N VAL A 329 -18.19 -9.61 5.44
CA VAL A 329 -17.25 -10.68 5.07
C VAL A 329 -17.10 -11.59 6.29
N VAL A 330 -17.23 -12.89 6.05
CA VAL A 330 -17.00 -13.92 7.08
C VAL A 330 -15.78 -14.73 6.70
N SER A 331 -14.90 -14.98 7.67
CA SER A 331 -13.63 -15.64 7.43
C SER A 331 -13.19 -16.45 8.65
N PRO A 332 -12.39 -17.51 8.49
CA PRO A 332 -11.44 -17.93 9.53
C PRO A 332 -10.71 -16.74 10.15
N ASP A 333 -10.40 -16.77 11.44
CA ASP A 333 -9.68 -15.67 12.11
C ASP A 333 -8.17 -15.63 11.79
N LYS A 334 -7.66 -16.65 11.11
CA LYS A 334 -6.27 -16.79 10.65
C LYS A 334 -6.20 -17.76 9.46
N PRO A 335 -5.08 -17.77 8.71
CA PRO A 335 -4.86 -18.77 7.66
C PRO A 335 -4.90 -20.21 8.19
N GLY A 336 -5.52 -21.12 7.45
CA GLY A 336 -5.58 -22.54 7.75
C GLY A 336 -6.66 -22.92 8.77
N ALA A 337 -6.45 -24.04 9.48
CA ALA A 337 -7.45 -24.57 10.40
C ALA A 337 -7.57 -23.74 11.69
N THR A 338 -8.80 -23.37 12.04
CA THR A 338 -9.13 -22.61 13.25
C THR A 338 -10.50 -22.98 13.78
N ASP A 339 -10.66 -22.84 15.10
CA ASP A 339 -11.92 -22.97 15.84
C ASP A 339 -12.68 -21.65 15.96
N LYS A 340 -12.15 -20.56 15.39
CA LYS A 340 -12.73 -19.22 15.43
C LYS A 340 -12.97 -18.66 14.03
N ILE A 341 -14.00 -17.85 13.90
CA ILE A 341 -14.26 -17.04 12.70
C ILE A 341 -14.37 -15.57 13.10
N ILE A 342 -14.07 -14.71 12.14
CA ILE A 342 -14.35 -13.27 12.19
C ILE A 342 -15.48 -12.92 11.23
N LEU A 343 -16.27 -11.93 11.62
CA LEU A 343 -17.33 -11.33 10.81
C LEU A 343 -17.14 -9.82 10.82
N TRP A 344 -16.78 -9.27 9.67
CA TRP A 344 -16.74 -7.82 9.45
C TRP A 344 -18.06 -7.35 8.86
N VAL A 345 -18.52 -6.17 9.28
CA VAL A 345 -19.74 -5.53 8.80
C VAL A 345 -19.44 -4.08 8.41
N SER A 346 -19.67 -3.72 7.16
CA SER A 346 -19.42 -2.37 6.66
C SER A 346 -20.29 -1.32 7.37
N THR A 347 -19.91 -0.06 7.22
CA THR A 347 -20.82 1.06 7.50
C THR A 347 -21.99 1.02 6.50
N PRO A 348 -23.22 1.35 6.91
CA PRO A 348 -24.36 1.40 5.99
C PRO A 348 -24.21 2.50 4.94
N ALA A 349 -24.44 2.15 3.68
CA ALA A 349 -24.68 3.09 2.59
C ALA A 349 -26.19 3.32 2.47
N VAL A 350 -26.63 4.57 2.61
CA VAL A 350 -28.06 4.92 2.59
C VAL A 350 -28.33 5.80 1.38
N THR A 351 -29.36 5.47 0.61
CA THR A 351 -29.92 6.33 -0.44
C THR A 351 -31.41 6.56 -0.18
N THR A 352 -31.93 7.72 -0.55
CA THR A 352 -33.36 8.05 -0.34
C THR A 352 -34.10 8.10 -1.67
N THR A 353 -35.25 7.43 -1.74
CA THR A 353 -36.07 7.37 -2.95
C THR A 353 -37.53 7.62 -2.64
N ASP A 354 -38.22 8.31 -3.55
CA ASP A 354 -39.68 8.39 -3.57
C ASP A 354 -40.26 7.14 -4.27
N GLU A 355 -40.82 6.22 -3.47
CA GLU A 355 -41.44 4.99 -3.97
C GLU A 355 -42.98 5.11 -4.14
N SER A 356 -43.53 6.33 -4.03
CA SER A 356 -44.97 6.56 -4.15
C SER A 356 -45.54 6.15 -5.52
N THR A 357 -46.83 5.82 -5.56
CA THR A 357 -47.53 5.53 -6.81
C THR A 357 -47.91 6.83 -7.52
N GLY A 358 -47.41 7.06 -8.74
CA GLY A 358 -47.74 8.25 -9.55
C GLY A 358 -46.54 9.17 -9.79
N SER A 359 -46.75 10.47 -9.66
CA SER A 359 -45.69 11.48 -9.82
C SER A 359 -44.71 11.42 -8.64
N LYS A 360 -43.43 11.20 -8.93
CA LYS A 360 -42.37 11.02 -7.92
C LYS A 360 -41.43 12.21 -7.87
N LEU A 361 -40.89 12.49 -6.68
CA LEU A 361 -39.73 13.36 -6.52
C LEU A 361 -38.47 12.66 -7.04
N ALA A 362 -37.73 13.34 -7.92
CA ALA A 362 -36.36 12.97 -8.24
C ALA A 362 -35.45 13.59 -7.19
N LEU A 363 -34.87 12.73 -6.34
CA LEU A 363 -33.94 13.15 -5.29
C LEU A 363 -32.52 12.99 -5.80
N ALA A 364 -31.72 14.05 -5.70
CA ALA A 364 -30.29 13.98 -5.93
C ALA A 364 -29.62 13.77 -4.57
N ASP A 365 -29.07 12.58 -4.35
CA ASP A 365 -28.14 12.36 -3.24
C ASP A 365 -26.82 13.05 -3.61
N THR A 366 -26.49 14.15 -2.93
CA THR A 366 -25.15 14.72 -3.02
C THR A 366 -24.22 13.74 -2.30
N PRO A 367 -23.20 13.15 -2.97
CA PRO A 367 -22.19 12.40 -2.23
C PRO A 367 -21.64 13.33 -1.17
N ALA A 368 -21.57 12.87 0.08
CA ALA A 368 -20.89 13.61 1.13
C ALA A 368 -19.49 13.92 0.58
N ALA A 369 -19.19 15.21 0.39
CA ALA A 369 -17.80 15.61 0.22
C ALA A 369 -17.05 15.07 1.45
N ASP A 370 -15.79 14.68 1.29
CA ASP A 370 -14.90 14.12 2.32
C ASP A 370 -14.63 15.08 3.52
N GLU A 371 -15.53 16.00 3.83
CA GLU A 371 -15.54 16.80 5.04
C GLU A 371 -16.28 16.04 6.13
N GLU A 372 -15.53 15.49 7.10
CA GLU A 372 -15.92 15.21 8.51
C GLU A 372 -17.43 15.15 8.79
N GLY A 373 -18.15 14.31 8.04
CA GLY A 373 -19.55 14.03 8.32
C GLY A 373 -19.58 13.24 9.60
N ASP A 374 -20.47 13.63 10.53
CA ASP A 374 -20.75 12.83 11.73
C ASP A 374 -20.84 11.36 11.31
N PRO A 375 -20.10 10.43 11.98
CA PRO A 375 -20.11 9.03 11.62
C PRO A 375 -21.57 8.60 11.53
N ARG A 376 -22.00 8.20 10.33
CA ARG A 376 -23.37 7.77 10.08
C ARG A 376 -23.74 6.78 11.17
N ASP A 377 -24.68 7.17 12.03
CA ASP A 377 -25.11 6.40 13.19
C ASP A 377 -25.38 4.95 12.76
N ASP A 378 -24.51 4.04 13.18
CA ASP A 378 -24.63 2.63 12.86
C ASP A 378 -25.75 1.96 13.68
N SER A 379 -26.49 2.75 14.48
CA SER A 379 -27.59 2.34 15.33
C SER A 379 -27.20 1.24 16.33
N GLY A 380 -25.91 1.15 16.68
CA GLY A 380 -25.36 0.09 17.52
C GLY A 380 -25.28 -1.27 16.82
N ALA A 381 -25.29 -1.30 15.48
CA ALA A 381 -25.32 -2.54 14.69
C ALA A 381 -24.21 -3.52 15.08
N VAL A 382 -22.96 -3.07 15.22
CA VAL A 382 -21.83 -3.95 15.58
C VAL A 382 -22.01 -4.54 16.98
N ALA A 383 -22.56 -3.78 17.92
CA ALA A 383 -22.85 -4.28 19.28
C ALA A 383 -24.00 -5.29 19.28
N ALA A 384 -25.04 -5.05 18.49
CA ALA A 384 -26.15 -5.98 18.32
C ALA A 384 -25.68 -7.30 17.67
N VAL A 385 -24.84 -7.21 16.63
CA VAL A 385 -24.19 -8.36 15.99
C VAL A 385 -23.34 -9.12 17.00
N ALA A 386 -22.48 -8.44 17.77
CA ALA A 386 -21.66 -9.12 18.78
C ALA A 386 -22.52 -9.89 19.80
N THR A 387 -23.65 -9.32 20.22
CA THR A 387 -24.57 -9.96 21.17
C THR A 387 -25.26 -11.18 20.57
N GLU A 388 -25.84 -11.04 19.37
CA GLU A 388 -26.56 -12.12 18.68
C GLU A 388 -25.64 -13.32 18.38
N PHE A 389 -24.42 -13.02 17.92
CA PHE A 389 -23.44 -14.03 17.54
C PHE A 389 -22.63 -14.58 18.72
N LYS A 390 -22.86 -14.06 19.94
CA LYS A 390 -22.06 -14.37 21.15
C LYS A 390 -20.56 -14.17 20.89
N ALA A 391 -20.24 -13.07 20.22
CA ALA A 391 -18.93 -12.77 19.68
C ALA A 391 -18.18 -11.77 20.56
N GLN A 392 -16.86 -11.84 20.50
CA GLN A 392 -15.92 -10.88 21.05
C GLN A 392 -15.83 -9.65 20.14
N ARG A 393 -15.58 -8.47 20.73
CA ARG A 393 -15.28 -7.24 19.99
C ARG A 393 -13.80 -6.89 20.10
N TRP A 394 -13.29 -6.14 19.13
CA TRP A 394 -11.94 -5.60 19.20
C TRP A 394 -11.84 -4.44 20.21
N ASP A 395 -10.80 -4.47 21.04
CA ASP A 395 -10.37 -3.38 21.92
C ASP A 395 -9.16 -2.72 21.27
N ALA A 396 -9.39 -1.60 20.56
CA ALA A 396 -8.37 -0.91 19.79
C ALA A 396 -7.24 -0.34 20.68
N ASP A 397 -7.58 0.10 21.89
CA ASP A 397 -6.61 0.65 22.85
C ASP A 397 -5.58 -0.39 23.31
N LYS A 398 -5.97 -1.67 23.34
CA LYS A 398 -5.14 -2.77 23.80
C LYS A 398 -4.72 -3.76 22.71
N ALA A 399 -5.25 -3.59 21.51
CA ALA A 399 -5.10 -4.52 20.39
C ALA A 399 -5.43 -5.99 20.77
N ILE A 400 -6.59 -6.21 21.42
CA ILE A 400 -7.05 -7.55 21.83
C ILE A 400 -8.55 -7.78 21.58
N TRP A 401 -8.96 -9.05 21.45
CA TRP A 401 -10.36 -9.46 21.46
C TRP A 401 -10.92 -9.48 22.89
N LYS A 402 -12.10 -8.87 23.09
CA LYS A 402 -12.79 -8.74 24.38
C LYS A 402 -14.17 -9.39 24.36
#